data_AF-A0A7X7K2W1-F1
#
_entry.id   AF-A0A7X7K2W1-F1
#
_cell.length_a   1.000
_cell.length_b   1.000
_cell.length_c   1.000
_cell.angle_alpha   90.00
_cell.angle_beta   90.00
_cell.angle_gamma   90.00
#
_symmetry.space_group_name_H-M   'P 1'
#
loop_
_entity.id
_entity.type
_entity.pdbx_description
1 polymer ?
#
loop_
_entity_poly.entity_id
_entity_poly.type
_entity_poly.pdbx_seq_one_letter_code
_entity_poly.pdbx_strand_id
1 'polypeptide(L)'
;SVPDPNGFGGPVRVRRAGAKEWSEVPLTHGYSVNSRGIGVADMAYALRSGRPHRANGEMAYHVLDAMQAFLDSSAESKHIELTSTCSRPAALPLGLRHGTLDV
;
A
#
# COMPACT_ATOMS: atom_id res chain seq x y z
N SER A 1 12.10 -3.01 11.04
CA SER A 1 12.03 -4.34 10.43
C SER A 1 10.57 -4.65 10.15
N VAL A 2 10.30 -5.08 8.92
CA VAL A 2 9.01 -5.63 8.50
C VAL A 2 9.10 -7.16 8.51
N PRO A 3 7.99 -7.89 8.75
CA PRO A 3 7.99 -9.35 8.75
C PRO A 3 8.21 -9.92 7.35
N ASP A 4 8.46 -11.23 7.26
CA ASP A 4 8.60 -11.95 6.00
C ASP A 4 7.35 -11.71 5.12
N PRO A 5 7.49 -11.13 3.92
CA PRO A 5 6.36 -10.84 3.05
C PRO A 5 5.60 -12.09 2.61
N ASN A 6 6.21 -13.28 2.66
CA ASN A 6 5.54 -14.55 2.34
C ASN A 6 4.67 -15.08 3.49
N GLY A 7 4.84 -14.56 4.72
CA GLY A 7 4.15 -15.02 5.93
C GLY A 7 2.83 -14.30 6.23
N PHE A 8 2.50 -13.21 5.51
CA PHE A 8 1.31 -12.36 5.67
C PHE A 8 1.11 -11.66 7.02
N GLY A 9 1.80 -12.08 8.08
CA GLY A 9 1.70 -11.53 9.43
C GLY A 9 3.06 -11.47 10.12
N GLY A 10 3.04 -11.23 11.44
CA GLY A 10 4.24 -11.07 12.25
C GLY A 10 4.46 -9.62 12.69
N PRO A 11 5.36 -9.40 13.67
CA PRO A 11 5.51 -8.11 14.31
C PRO A 11 6.23 -7.12 13.40
N VAL A 12 5.73 -5.89 13.34
CA VAL A 12 6.50 -4.74 12.85
C VAL A 12 7.36 -4.26 13.99
N ARG A 13 8.65 -4.05 13.74
CA ARG A 13 9.61 -3.58 14.74
C ARG A 13 10.27 -2.27 14.32
N VAL A 14 10.46 -1.37 15.26
CA VAL A 14 11.20 -0.12 15.07
C VAL A 14 12.40 -0.07 16.01
N ARG A 15 13.54 0.43 15.52
CA ARG A 15 14.70 0.76 16.34
C ARG A 15 14.92 2.25 16.20
N ARG A 16 14.59 2.98 17.26
CA ARG A 16 14.73 4.45 17.29
C ARG A 16 16.20 4.83 17.46
N ALA A 17 16.55 6.06 17.09
CA ALA A 17 17.89 6.58 17.33
C ALA A 17 18.27 6.45 18.82
N GLY A 18 19.46 5.93 19.11
CA GLY A 18 19.94 5.66 20.47
C GLY A 18 19.37 4.41 21.16
N ALA A 19 18.38 3.73 20.55
CA ALA A 19 17.88 2.47 21.09
C ALA A 19 18.88 1.32 20.80
N LYS A 20 19.23 0.58 21.86
CA LYS A 20 20.03 -0.64 21.75
C LYS A 20 19.21 -1.78 21.12
N GLU A 21 17.95 -1.89 21.53
CA GLU A 21 17.04 -2.96 21.11
C GLU A 21 15.94 -2.46 20.17
N TRP A 22 15.36 -3.40 19.41
CA TRP A 22 14.14 -3.18 18.64
C TRP A 22 12.91 -3.25 19.54
N SER A 23 11.90 -2.42 19.27
CA SER A 23 10.59 -2.51 19.90
C SER A 23 9.50 -2.82 18.88
N GLU A 24 8.51 -3.60 19.29
CA GLU A 24 7.35 -3.89 18.45
C GLU A 24 6.41 -2.68 18.36
N VAL A 25 5.79 -2.53 17.19
CA VAL A 25 4.76 -1.54 16.91
C VAL A 25 3.44 -2.28 16.71
N PRO A 26 2.38 -1.94 17.46
CA PRO A 26 1.07 -2.56 17.29
C PRO A 26 0.55 -2.42 15.86
N LEU A 27 0.02 -3.51 15.31
CA LEU A 27 -0.68 -3.46 14.02
C LEU A 27 -2.02 -2.74 14.21
N THR A 28 -2.29 -1.75 13.37
CA THR A 28 -3.45 -0.88 13.49
C THR A 28 -4.64 -1.31 12.63
N HIS A 29 -4.42 -2.17 11.63
CA HIS A 29 -5.46 -2.69 10.72
C HIS A 29 -5.70 -4.19 10.92
N GLY A 30 -6.96 -4.60 10.83
CA GLY A 30 -7.41 -5.96 11.20
C GLY A 30 -7.13 -7.08 10.20
N TYR A 31 -6.58 -6.78 9.02
CA TYR A 31 -6.30 -7.76 7.97
C TYR A 31 -4.81 -8.16 7.96
N SER A 32 -4.30 -8.66 9.09
CA SER A 32 -2.89 -9.04 9.31
C SER A 32 -2.56 -10.50 8.95
N VAL A 33 -3.44 -11.15 8.19
CA VAL A 33 -3.32 -12.53 7.71
C VAL A 33 -3.60 -12.56 6.22
N ASN A 34 -3.45 -13.72 5.58
CA ASN A 34 -3.77 -13.88 4.17
C ASN A 34 -5.22 -13.49 3.86
N SER A 35 -5.40 -12.28 3.35
CA SER A 35 -6.69 -11.62 3.09
C SER A 35 -6.83 -11.29 1.61
N ARG A 36 -6.40 -12.22 0.75
CA ARG A 36 -6.55 -12.10 -0.71
C ARG A 36 -8.02 -11.85 -1.05
N GLY A 37 -8.27 -10.88 -1.93
CA GLY A 37 -9.61 -10.44 -2.31
C GLY A 37 -10.07 -9.14 -1.68
N ILE A 38 -9.40 -8.63 -0.63
CA ILE A 38 -9.77 -7.34 -0.01
C ILE A 38 -9.79 -6.18 -1.00
N GLY A 39 -8.87 -6.14 -1.96
CA GLY A 39 -8.85 -5.09 -3.00
C GLY A 39 -10.06 -5.14 -3.93
N VAL A 40 -10.53 -6.34 -4.29
CA VAL A 40 -11.75 -6.51 -5.11
C VAL A 40 -13.00 -6.18 -4.30
N ALA A 41 -13.03 -6.55 -3.02
CA ALA A 41 -14.11 -6.15 -2.12
C ALA A 41 -14.16 -4.62 -1.94
N ASP A 42 -13.01 -3.95 -1.81
CA ASP A 42 -12.92 -2.48 -1.76
C ASP A 42 -13.47 -1.81 -3.00
N MET A 43 -13.12 -2.35 -4.17
CA MET A 43 -13.66 -1.89 -5.44
C MET A 43 -15.18 -2.06 -5.51
N ALA A 44 -15.72 -3.19 -5.08
CA ALA A 44 -17.17 -3.42 -5.05
C ALA A 44 -17.90 -2.45 -4.10
N TYR A 45 -17.33 -2.14 -2.93
CA TYR A 45 -17.88 -1.12 -2.03
C TYR A 45 -17.83 0.27 -2.67
N ALA A 46 -16.71 0.63 -3.28
CA ALA A 46 -16.51 1.90 -3.93
C ALA A 46 -17.48 2.13 -5.10
N LEU A 47 -17.73 1.10 -5.91
CA LEU A 47 -18.74 1.12 -6.97
C LEU A 47 -20.15 1.37 -6.43
N ARG A 48 -20.49 0.80 -5.27
CA ARG A 48 -21.82 0.95 -4.66
C ARG A 48 -22.03 2.30 -4.00
N SER A 49 -21.00 2.89 -3.40
CA SER A 49 -21.10 4.17 -2.68
C SER A 49 -20.69 5.38 -3.52
N GLY A 50 -20.05 5.17 -4.66
CA GLY A 50 -19.57 6.23 -5.54
C GLY A 50 -18.25 6.89 -5.09
N ARG A 51 -17.55 6.35 -4.07
CA ARG A 51 -16.22 6.86 -3.70
C ARG A 51 -15.16 6.42 -4.73
N PRO A 52 -14.06 7.17 -4.89
CA PRO A 52 -12.93 6.72 -5.70
C PRO A 52 -12.38 5.38 -5.24
N HIS A 53 -12.01 4.52 -6.19
CA HIS A 53 -11.35 3.25 -5.88
C HIS A 53 -9.96 3.51 -5.31
N ARG A 54 -9.54 2.77 -4.27
CA ARG A 54 -8.18 2.92 -3.73
C ARG A 54 -7.12 2.45 -4.72
N ALA A 55 -7.37 1.32 -5.38
CA ALA A 55 -6.57 0.79 -6.47
C ALA A 55 -7.18 1.22 -7.82
N ASN A 56 -7.16 2.53 -8.11
CA ASN A 56 -7.68 3.07 -9.36
C ASN A 56 -6.64 3.05 -10.50
N GLY A 57 -7.11 3.36 -11.71
CA GLY A 57 -6.28 3.35 -12.93
C GLY A 57 -5.21 4.45 -12.97
N GLU A 58 -5.47 5.63 -12.39
CA GLU A 58 -4.49 6.73 -12.35
C GLU A 58 -3.26 6.36 -11.52
N MET A 59 -3.47 5.78 -10.34
CA MET A 59 -2.39 5.26 -9.50
C MET A 59 -1.65 4.11 -10.19
N ALA A 60 -2.39 3.19 -10.83
CA ALA A 60 -1.77 2.08 -11.56
C ALA A 60 -0.88 2.58 -12.72
N TYR A 61 -1.35 3.56 -13.47
CA TYR A 61 -0.58 4.19 -14.54
C TYR A 61 0.67 4.90 -14.01
N HIS A 62 0.54 5.68 -12.93
CA HIS A 62 1.69 6.36 -12.34
C HIS A 62 2.78 5.39 -11.84
N VAL A 63 2.37 4.26 -11.24
CA VAL A 63 3.30 3.19 -10.85
C VAL A 63 3.97 2.56 -12.07
N LEU A 64 3.22 2.32 -13.16
CA LEU A 64 3.77 1.78 -14.40
C LEU A 64 4.82 2.72 -15.02
N ASP A 65 4.53 4.02 -15.05
CA ASP A 65 5.48 5.05 -15.53
C ASP A 65 6.76 5.04 -14.68
N ALA A 66 6.63 4.98 -13.35
CA ALA A 66 7.78 4.85 -12.45
C ALA A 66 8.61 3.58 -12.73
N MET A 67 7.95 2.45 -12.97
CA MET A 67 8.63 1.19 -13.32
C MET A 67 9.40 1.29 -14.64
N GLN A 68 8.82 1.94 -15.66
CA GLN A 68 9.51 2.17 -16.95
C GLN A 68 10.67 3.15 -16.80
N ALA A 69 10.49 4.25 -16.08
CA ALA A 69 11.53 5.24 -15.84
C ALA A 69 12.78 4.67 -15.15
N PHE A 70 12.63 3.65 -14.31
CA PHE A 70 13.80 2.94 -13.76
C PHE A 70 14.60 2.20 -14.83
N LEU A 71 13.93 1.59 -15.81
CA LEU A 71 14.59 0.91 -16.93
C LEU A 71 15.31 1.93 -17.82
N ASP A 72 14.63 3.02 -18.16
CA ASP A 72 15.20 4.09 -18.98
C ASP A 72 16.39 4.77 -18.28
N SER A 73 16.27 5.04 -16.97
CA SER A 73 17.34 5.60 -16.15
C SER A 73 18.58 4.72 -16.17
N SER A 74 18.39 3.40 -16.06
CA SER A 74 19.49 2.43 -16.12
C SER A 74 20.13 2.36 -17.50
N ALA A 75 19.33 2.39 -18.57
CA ALA A 75 19.83 2.30 -19.93
C ALA A 75 20.61 3.56 -20.33
N GLU A 76 20.15 4.73 -19.89
CA GLU A 76 20.72 6.02 -20.26
C GLU A 76 21.72 6.59 -19.26
N SER A 77 21.90 5.93 -18.09
CA SER A 77 22.73 6.41 -16.99
C SER A 77 22.40 7.83 -16.54
N LYS A 78 21.11 8.18 -16.53
CA LYS A 78 20.62 9.53 -16.18
C LYS A 78 19.39 9.47 -15.28
N HIS A 79 19.13 10.55 -14.56
CA HIS A 79 17.88 10.71 -13.82
C HIS A 79 16.71 10.95 -14.79
N ILE A 80 15.60 10.24 -14.60
CA ILE A 80 14.36 10.40 -15.37
C ILE A 80 13.32 11.08 -14.49
N GLU A 81 12.78 12.19 -14.95
CA GLU A 81 11.66 12.87 -14.30
C GLU A 81 10.35 12.25 -14.77
N LEU A 82 9.49 11.85 -13.82
CA LEU A 82 8.17 11.31 -14.13
C LEU A 82 7.25 12.43 -14.59
N THR A 83 6.50 12.17 -15.65
CA THR A 83 5.50 13.11 -16.18
C THR A 83 4.09 12.74 -15.76
N SER A 84 3.85 11.46 -15.44
CA SER A 84 2.58 11.04 -14.86
C SER A 84 2.45 11.50 -13.41
N THR A 85 1.20 11.63 -12.96
CA THR A 85 0.84 11.92 -11.56
C THR A 85 -0.48 11.24 -11.23
N CYS A 86 -0.81 11.15 -9.95
CA CYS A 86 -2.11 10.67 -9.50
C CYS A 86 -2.50 11.31 -8.15
N SER A 87 -3.80 11.35 -7.88
CA SER A 87 -4.28 11.70 -6.55
C SER A 87 -3.90 10.60 -5.55
N ARG A 88 -3.46 10.97 -4.35
CA ARG A 88 -3.18 10.00 -3.28
C ARG A 88 -4.50 9.36 -2.83
N PRO A 89 -4.68 8.03 -2.96
CA PRO A 89 -5.90 7.38 -2.54
C PRO A 89 -6.08 7.43 -1.02
N ALA A 90 -7.33 7.37 -0.56
CA ALA A 90 -7.66 7.30 0.86
C ALA A 90 -7.07 6.03 1.49
N ALA A 91 -6.49 6.15 2.68
CA ALA A 91 -6.05 4.99 3.45
C ALA A 91 -7.25 4.12 3.86
N LEU A 92 -7.00 2.83 4.13
CA LEU A 92 -8.01 1.97 4.75
C LEU A 92 -8.29 2.49 6.18
N PRO A 93 -9.55 2.68 6.59
CA PRO A 93 -9.85 3.23 7.90
C PRO A 93 -9.53 2.23 9.03
N LEU A 94 -9.31 2.80 10.21
CA LEU A 94 -9.13 2.03 11.45
C LEU A 94 -10.47 1.55 11.99
N GLY A 95 -10.47 0.49 12.79
CA GLY A 95 -11.64 0.05 13.55
C GLY A 95 -12.76 -0.59 12.72
N LEU A 96 -12.51 -0.94 11.46
CA LEU A 96 -13.45 -1.73 10.66
C LEU A 96 -13.73 -3.08 11.33
N ARG A 97 -15.00 -3.49 11.35
CA ARG A 97 -15.36 -4.86 11.73
C ARG A 97 -14.80 -5.84 10.69
N HIS A 98 -14.38 -7.01 11.14
CA HIS A 98 -13.90 -8.04 10.23
C HIS A 98 -14.94 -8.36 9.14
N GLY A 99 -14.50 -8.42 7.88
CA GLY A 99 -15.37 -8.65 6.72
C GLY A 99 -16.15 -7.42 6.24
N THR A 100 -15.89 -6.23 6.81
CA THR A 100 -16.52 -4.98 6.39
C THR A 100 -15.49 -3.99 5.83
N LEU A 101 -15.97 -3.08 4.99
CA LEU A 101 -15.22 -1.97 4.39
C LEU A 101 -16.04 -0.68 4.51
N ASP A 102 -15.37 0.45 4.37
CA ASP A 102 -16.02 1.75 4.33
C ASP A 102 -16.79 1.95 3.03
N VAL A 103 -17.98 2.56 3.20
CA VAL A 103 -18.82 3.07 2.14
C VAL A 103 -18.32 4.43 1.71
#